data_AF-A0A7S0HYC6-F1
#
_entry.id   AF-A0A7S0HYC6-F1
#
_cell.length_a   1.000
_cell.length_b   1.000
_cell.length_c   1.000
_cell.angle_alpha   90.00
_cell.angle_beta   90.00
_cell.angle_gamma   90.00
#
_symmetry.space_group_name_H-M   'P 1'
#
loop_
_entity.id
_entity.type
_entity.pdbx_description
1 polymer ?
#
loop_
_entity_poly.entity_id
_entity_poly.type
_entity_poly.pdbx_seq_one_letter_code
_entity_poly.pdbx_strand_id
1 'polypeptide(L)'
;ETHMRAAVVAVLLLAEGVHSWALSGTHLRASHRTRCAAVNLAAHMDVLLSELDTVPVFGILVVADGKLYGGPEGKESRVQPAMVYTQLADANQVLGKLTEAYPGTEFSLQPLSLGAVMRQSGMLGDDNREALEDGAEVSTHAVLVASPDQKRAARKIRADRAASSTAMATEDGPAAA
;
A
#
# COMPACT_ATOMS: atom_id res chain seq x y z
N GLU A 1 22.74 0.03 10.04
CA GLU A 1 21.51 -0.68 9.62
C GLU A 1 20.22 -0.23 10.33
N THR A 2 20.28 0.33 11.53
CA THR A 2 19.11 0.77 12.31
C THR A 2 18.53 2.14 11.91
N HIS A 3 19.26 2.95 11.15
CA HIS A 3 18.83 4.32 10.79
C HIS A 3 17.82 4.39 9.64
N MET A 4 17.79 3.38 8.76
CA MET A 4 16.94 3.41 7.56
C MET A 4 15.46 3.13 7.89
N ARG A 5 15.21 2.26 8.88
CA ARG A 5 13.84 1.91 9.31
C ARG A 5 13.15 3.03 10.08
N ALA A 6 13.91 3.91 10.74
CA ALA A 6 13.36 5.07 11.45
C ALA A 6 12.89 6.16 10.48
N ALA A 7 13.57 6.32 9.34
CA ALA A 7 13.22 7.32 8.32
C ALA A 7 11.87 7.03 7.65
N VAL A 8 11.58 5.75 7.35
CA VAL A 8 10.32 5.34 6.71
C VAL A 8 9.11 5.62 7.60
N VAL A 9 9.25 5.43 8.92
CA VAL A 9 8.18 5.71 9.89
C VAL A 9 7.97 7.22 10.10
N ALA A 10 9.03 8.02 10.02
CA ALA A 10 8.93 9.48 10.12
C ALA A 10 8.24 10.11 8.90
N VAL A 11 8.42 9.56 7.71
CA VAL A 11 7.76 10.03 6.47
C VAL A 11 6.25 9.74 6.51
N LEU A 12 5.83 8.59 7.06
CA LEU A 12 4.41 8.24 7.20
C LEU A 12 3.66 9.14 8.19
N LEU A 13 4.33 9.67 9.22
CA LEU A 13 3.71 10.59 10.20
C LEU A 13 3.59 12.04 9.68
N LEU A 14 4.36 12.44 8.67
CA LEU A 14 4.24 13.76 8.04
C LEU A 14 3.12 13.82 6.99
N ALA A 15 2.61 12.67 6.55
CA ALA A 15 1.53 12.58 5.56
C ALA A 15 0.13 12.89 6.12
N GLU A 16 -0.05 12.91 7.46
CA GLU A 16 -1.34 13.27 8.08
C GLU A 16 -1.65 14.78 8.00
N GLY A 17 -0.70 15.61 7.54
CA GLY A 17 -0.79 17.07 7.62
C GLY A 17 -1.09 17.85 6.33
N VAL A 18 -1.28 17.22 5.17
CA VAL A 18 -1.49 17.97 3.90
C VAL A 18 -2.90 17.72 3.37
N HIS A 19 -3.84 18.54 3.86
CA HIS A 19 -5.21 18.58 3.39
C HIS A 19 -5.35 19.32 2.05
N SER A 20 -6.27 18.81 1.22
CA SER A 20 -6.98 19.49 0.13
C SER A 20 -6.16 20.04 -1.04
N TRP A 21 -5.92 19.21 -2.06
CA TRP A 21 -5.68 19.68 -3.43
C TRP A 21 -6.90 19.38 -4.32
N ALA A 22 -8.02 20.03 -4.04
CA ALA A 22 -9.07 20.20 -5.04
C ALA A 22 -8.64 21.35 -5.97
N LEU A 23 -8.11 21.01 -7.15
CA LEU A 23 -7.78 21.98 -8.20
C LEU A 23 -9.06 22.56 -8.81
N SER A 24 -9.57 23.65 -8.24
CA SER A 24 -10.34 24.62 -9.02
C SER A 24 -9.38 25.46 -9.85
N GLY A 25 -9.65 25.50 -11.15
CA GLY A 25 -8.72 25.97 -12.17
C GLY A 25 -8.21 27.40 -12.00
N THR A 26 -7.02 27.63 -12.56
CA THR A 26 -6.67 28.77 -13.41
C THR A 26 -5.23 28.60 -13.88
N HIS A 27 -5.00 28.91 -15.15
CA HIS A 27 -3.71 28.90 -15.82
C HIS A 27 -2.71 29.82 -15.12
N LEU A 28 -1.96 29.30 -14.15
CA LEU A 28 -0.74 29.94 -13.67
C LEU A 28 0.44 29.31 -14.38
N ARG A 29 1.07 30.11 -15.25
CA ARG A 29 2.33 29.81 -15.92
C ARG A 29 3.34 29.41 -14.85
N ALA A 30 3.50 28.10 -14.63
CA ALA A 30 4.35 27.56 -13.57
C ALA A 30 5.75 28.17 -13.69
N SER A 31 6.18 28.91 -12.67
CA SER A 31 7.51 29.51 -12.65
C SER A 31 8.58 28.42 -12.84
N HIS A 32 9.74 28.79 -13.37
CA HIS A 32 10.85 27.84 -13.57
C HIS A 32 11.21 27.05 -12.30
N ARG A 33 11.04 27.67 -11.11
CA ARG A 33 11.27 27.02 -9.80
C ARG A 33 10.21 25.97 -9.48
N THR A 34 8.96 26.22 -9.83
CA THR A 34 7.84 25.26 -9.64
C THR A 34 8.01 24.05 -10.57
N ARG A 35 8.53 24.25 -11.79
CA ARG A 35 8.89 23.16 -12.70
C ARG A 35 10.05 22.32 -12.18
N CYS A 36 11.12 22.92 -11.66
CA CYS A 36 12.23 22.16 -11.06
C CYS A 36 11.81 21.36 -9.82
N ALA A 37 10.92 21.91 -8.98
CA ALA A 37 10.37 21.16 -7.84
C ALA A 37 9.51 19.97 -8.29
N ALA A 38 8.69 20.13 -9.34
CA ALA A 38 7.89 19.04 -9.91
C ALA A 38 8.75 17.96 -10.57
N VAL A 39 9.79 18.34 -11.31
CA VAL A 39 10.74 17.39 -11.94
C VAL A 39 11.54 16.63 -10.88
N ASN A 40 12.00 17.31 -9.82
CA ASN A 40 12.66 16.63 -8.71
C ASN A 40 11.70 15.68 -7.97
N LEU A 41 10.45 16.09 -7.73
CA LEU A 41 9.47 15.23 -7.09
C LEU A 41 9.16 13.99 -7.95
N ALA A 42 8.95 14.17 -9.26
CA ALA A 42 8.73 13.06 -10.20
C ALA A 42 9.93 12.10 -10.20
N ALA A 43 11.16 12.62 -10.30
CA ALA A 43 12.36 11.78 -10.25
C ALA A 43 12.52 11.03 -8.90
N HIS A 44 12.13 11.63 -7.78
CA HIS A 44 12.14 10.94 -6.48
C HIS A 44 11.03 9.89 -6.39
N MET A 45 9.87 10.15 -6.99
CA MET A 45 8.79 9.17 -7.07
C MET A 45 9.19 7.97 -7.91
N ASP A 46 9.87 8.17 -9.05
CA ASP A 46 10.36 7.07 -9.88
C ASP A 46 11.35 6.18 -9.13
N VAL A 47 12.27 6.78 -8.36
CA VAL A 47 13.20 6.02 -7.51
C VAL A 47 12.44 5.23 -6.45
N LEU A 48 11.51 5.85 -5.73
CA LEU A 48 10.69 5.16 -4.72
C LEU A 48 9.87 4.02 -5.33
N LEU A 49 9.30 4.22 -6.52
CA LEU A 49 8.53 3.18 -7.20
C LEU A 49 9.42 2.05 -7.70
N SER A 50 10.63 2.35 -8.16
CA SER A 50 11.61 1.33 -8.55
C SER A 50 12.04 0.46 -7.36
N GLU A 51 12.17 1.05 -6.17
CA GLU A 51 12.43 0.29 -4.93
C GLU A 51 11.21 -0.56 -4.56
N LEU A 52 10.00 -0.04 -4.72
CA LEU A 52 8.76 -0.77 -4.48
C LEU A 52 8.50 -1.87 -5.52
N ASP A 53 9.08 -1.76 -6.71
CA ASP A 53 9.01 -2.82 -7.72
C ASP A 53 9.77 -4.09 -7.28
N THR A 54 10.70 -3.97 -6.33
CA THR A 54 11.39 -5.12 -5.73
C THR A 54 10.55 -5.85 -4.69
N VAL A 55 9.42 -5.29 -4.26
CA VAL A 55 8.56 -5.86 -3.21
C VAL A 55 7.49 -6.74 -3.86
N PRO A 56 7.56 -8.08 -3.71
CA PRO A 56 6.58 -8.97 -4.28
C PRO A 56 5.26 -8.90 -3.50
N VAL A 57 4.17 -8.83 -4.24
CA VAL A 57 2.80 -8.94 -3.75
C VAL A 57 2.02 -9.90 -4.65
N PHE A 58 0.88 -10.38 -4.18
CA PHE A 58 0.16 -11.48 -4.83
C PHE A 58 -1.30 -11.11 -5.01
N GLY A 59 -1.77 -11.10 -6.26
CA GLY A 59 -3.18 -10.98 -6.60
C GLY A 59 -3.78 -12.35 -6.91
N ILE A 60 -5.12 -12.41 -6.94
CA ILE A 60 -5.86 -13.54 -7.49
C ILE A 60 -6.55 -13.05 -8.75
N LEU A 61 -6.20 -13.59 -9.91
CA LEU A 61 -6.77 -13.23 -11.19
C LEU A 61 -8.03 -14.06 -11.44
N VAL A 62 -9.11 -13.41 -11.87
CA VAL A 62 -10.27 -14.07 -12.47
C VAL A 62 -9.98 -14.21 -13.97
N VAL A 63 -9.67 -15.43 -14.41
CA VAL A 63 -9.14 -15.67 -15.77
C VAL A 63 -10.12 -15.24 -16.86
N ALA A 64 -11.42 -15.44 -16.64
CA ALA A 64 -12.47 -15.07 -17.59
C ALA A 64 -12.50 -13.55 -17.89
N ASP A 65 -12.17 -12.72 -16.89
CA ASP A 65 -12.32 -11.27 -16.96
C ASP A 65 -10.97 -10.53 -17.07
N GLY A 66 -9.84 -11.23 -16.91
CA GLY A 66 -8.50 -10.64 -16.87
C GLY A 66 -8.28 -9.68 -15.69
N LYS A 67 -9.16 -9.71 -14.70
CA LYS A 67 -9.20 -8.75 -13.58
C LYS A 67 -8.84 -9.41 -12.26
N LEU A 68 -8.19 -8.65 -11.40
CA LEU A 68 -7.96 -9.11 -10.03
C LEU A 68 -9.29 -9.22 -9.29
N TYR A 69 -9.41 -10.29 -8.50
CA TYR A 69 -10.57 -10.57 -7.67
C TYR A 69 -10.84 -9.40 -6.72
N GLY A 70 -12.05 -8.87 -6.83
CA GLY A 70 -12.60 -7.86 -5.94
C GLY A 70 -13.00 -8.48 -4.62
N GLY A 71 -12.65 -7.83 -3.50
CA GLY A 71 -13.14 -8.24 -2.19
C GLY A 71 -14.68 -8.16 -2.11
N PRO A 72 -15.30 -8.76 -1.07
CA PRO A 72 -16.75 -8.67 -0.89
C PRO A 72 -17.21 -7.21 -0.91
N GLU A 73 -18.30 -6.95 -1.62
CA GLU A 73 -18.85 -5.60 -1.83
C GLU A 73 -19.11 -4.93 -0.48
N GLY A 74 -18.43 -3.80 -0.24
CA GLY A 74 -18.71 -2.96 0.90
C GLY A 74 -20.07 -2.30 0.72
N LYS A 75 -20.91 -2.28 1.77
CA LYS A 75 -22.28 -1.72 1.72
C LYS A 75 -22.37 -0.26 1.23
N GLU A 76 -21.24 0.44 1.17
CA GLU A 76 -21.14 1.87 0.83
C GLU A 76 -20.46 2.14 -0.52
N SER A 77 -19.84 1.15 -1.17
CA SER A 77 -19.08 1.34 -2.42
C SER A 77 -19.58 0.39 -3.50
N ARG A 78 -20.01 0.97 -4.64
CA ARG A 78 -20.34 0.22 -5.87
C ARG A 78 -19.11 -0.38 -6.57
N VAL A 79 -17.91 -0.11 -6.05
CA VAL A 79 -16.65 -0.60 -6.60
C VAL A 79 -16.02 -1.56 -5.60
N GLN A 80 -15.87 -2.82 -6.01
CA GLN A 80 -15.14 -3.82 -5.24
C GLN A 80 -13.63 -3.58 -5.42
N PRO A 81 -12.89 -3.32 -4.33
CA PRO A 81 -11.46 -3.08 -4.45
C PRO A 81 -10.72 -4.38 -4.78
N ALA A 82 -9.70 -4.28 -5.63
CA ALA A 82 -8.83 -5.41 -5.94
C ALA A 82 -8.03 -5.82 -4.69
N MET A 83 -8.08 -7.11 -4.35
CA MET A 83 -7.41 -7.64 -3.17
C MET A 83 -5.98 -8.06 -3.53
N VAL A 84 -4.99 -7.44 -2.89
CA VAL A 84 -3.56 -7.71 -3.12
C VAL A 84 -2.93 -8.12 -1.80
N TYR A 85 -2.37 -9.32 -1.74
CA TYR A 85 -1.83 -9.94 -0.53
C TYR A 85 -0.32 -9.74 -0.42
N THR A 86 0.16 -9.45 0.78
CA THR A 86 1.61 -9.30 1.03
C THR A 86 2.33 -10.62 1.24
N GLN A 87 1.59 -11.73 1.37
CA GLN A 87 2.13 -13.07 1.60
C GLN A 87 1.50 -14.08 0.65
N LEU A 88 2.36 -14.90 0.05
CA LEU A 88 1.96 -15.97 -0.88
C LEU A 88 1.04 -16.99 -0.22
N ALA A 89 1.32 -17.37 1.03
CA ALA A 89 0.53 -18.35 1.77
C ALA A 89 -0.91 -17.88 1.98
N ASP A 90 -1.10 -16.60 2.29
CA ASP A 90 -2.42 -16.00 2.49
C ASP A 90 -3.20 -15.96 1.17
N ALA A 91 -2.54 -15.59 0.07
CA ALA A 91 -3.14 -15.60 -1.26
C ALA A 91 -3.57 -17.01 -1.69
N ASN A 92 -2.71 -18.02 -1.49
CA ASN A 92 -3.02 -19.42 -1.80
C ASN A 92 -4.18 -19.96 -0.96
N GLN A 93 -4.26 -19.57 0.31
CA GLN A 93 -5.38 -19.97 1.17
C GLN A 93 -6.70 -19.40 0.65
N VAL A 94 -6.71 -18.14 0.20
CA VAL A 94 -7.91 -17.52 -0.38
C VAL A 94 -8.23 -18.12 -1.74
N LEU A 95 -7.24 -18.37 -2.59
CA LEU A 95 -7.41 -19.03 -3.87
C LEU A 95 -8.11 -20.37 -3.71
N GLY A 96 -7.66 -21.23 -2.78
CA GLY A 96 -8.31 -22.51 -2.50
C GLY A 96 -9.79 -22.35 -2.11
N LYS A 97 -10.10 -21.39 -1.23
CA LYS A 97 -11.49 -21.10 -0.82
C LYS A 97 -12.35 -20.59 -1.98
N LEU A 98 -11.79 -19.79 -2.88
CA LEU A 98 -12.51 -19.28 -4.05
C LEU A 98 -12.78 -20.40 -5.05
N THR A 99 -11.81 -21.25 -5.32
CA THR A 99 -11.99 -22.42 -6.20
C THR A 99 -13.05 -23.38 -5.67
N GLU A 100 -13.11 -23.58 -4.34
CA GLU A 100 -14.16 -24.38 -3.70
C GLU A 100 -15.54 -23.72 -3.77
N ALA A 101 -15.61 -22.40 -3.54
CA ALA A 101 -16.87 -21.65 -3.52
C ALA A 101 -17.47 -21.43 -4.92
N TYR A 102 -16.63 -21.32 -5.95
CA TYR A 102 -17.03 -21.00 -7.33
C TYR A 102 -16.39 -21.99 -8.33
N PRO A 103 -16.86 -23.25 -8.37
CA PRO A 103 -16.24 -24.31 -9.19
C PRO A 103 -16.34 -24.07 -10.72
N GLY A 104 -17.14 -23.11 -11.17
CA GLY A 104 -17.25 -22.71 -12.58
C GLY A 104 -16.37 -21.53 -12.98
N THR A 105 -15.64 -20.94 -12.03
CA THR A 105 -14.77 -19.78 -12.28
C THR A 105 -13.31 -20.21 -12.16
N GLU A 106 -12.53 -19.94 -13.20
CA GLU A 106 -11.10 -20.19 -13.17
C GLU A 106 -10.38 -19.02 -12.50
N PHE A 107 -9.67 -19.33 -11.42
CA PHE A 107 -8.82 -18.39 -10.71
C PHE A 107 -7.36 -18.81 -10.83
N SER A 108 -6.47 -17.83 -11.01
CA SER A 108 -5.04 -18.05 -10.99
C SER A 108 -4.35 -17.11 -10.01
N LEU A 109 -3.22 -17.56 -9.46
CA LEU A 109 -2.38 -16.71 -8.63
C LEU A 109 -1.53 -15.82 -9.55
N GLN A 110 -1.60 -14.50 -9.35
CA GLN A 110 -0.81 -13.54 -10.11
C GLN A 110 0.27 -12.92 -9.20
N PRO A 111 1.56 -13.20 -9.42
CA PRO A 111 2.62 -12.42 -8.80
C PRO A 111 2.63 -11.01 -9.40
N LEU A 112 2.81 -10.01 -8.54
CA LEU A 112 2.82 -8.59 -8.89
C LEU A 112 3.93 -7.88 -8.11
N SER A 113 4.33 -6.70 -8.56
CA SER A 113 5.16 -5.79 -7.78
C SER A 113 4.32 -4.75 -7.07
N LEU A 114 4.72 -4.35 -5.86
CA LEU A 114 4.03 -3.30 -5.12
C LEU A 114 4.07 -1.96 -5.87
N GLY A 115 5.19 -1.65 -6.52
CA GLY A 115 5.33 -0.46 -7.36
C GLY A 115 4.29 -0.41 -8.48
N ALA A 116 4.11 -1.50 -9.21
CA ALA A 116 3.13 -1.57 -10.29
C ALA A 116 1.67 -1.48 -9.78
N VAL A 117 1.36 -2.13 -8.65
CA VAL A 117 0.05 -1.98 -8.00
C VAL A 117 -0.22 -0.52 -7.62
N MET A 118 0.77 0.19 -7.08
CA MET A 118 0.63 1.60 -6.73
C MET A 118 0.44 2.51 -7.95
N ARG A 119 1.14 2.24 -9.05
CA ARG A 119 0.96 2.97 -10.33
C ARG A 119 -0.45 2.76 -10.91
N GLN A 120 -0.99 1.55 -10.86
CA GLN A 120 -2.28 1.25 -11.50
C GLN A 120 -3.51 1.57 -10.63
N SER A 121 -3.37 1.53 -9.29
CA SER A 121 -4.47 1.74 -8.34
C SER A 121 -4.81 3.20 -8.04
N GLY A 122 -4.23 4.16 -8.77
CA GLY A 122 -4.47 5.59 -8.52
C GLY A 122 -3.96 6.07 -7.15
N MET A 123 -3.23 5.24 -6.39
CA MET A 123 -2.63 5.61 -5.10
C MET A 123 -1.62 6.77 -5.22
N LEU A 124 -1.13 7.02 -6.44
CA LEU A 124 -0.19 8.09 -6.78
C LEU A 124 -0.86 9.26 -7.53
N GLY A 125 -2.19 9.27 -7.63
CA GLY A 125 -2.97 10.17 -8.48
C GLY A 125 -3.28 9.57 -9.86
N ASP A 126 -4.41 9.98 -10.45
CA ASP A 126 -4.94 9.42 -11.70
C ASP A 126 -4.05 9.65 -12.94
N ASP A 127 -3.22 10.71 -12.92
CA ASP A 127 -2.37 11.11 -14.04
C ASP A 127 -1.15 10.18 -14.28
N ASN A 128 -0.83 9.30 -13.33
CA ASN A 128 0.37 8.44 -13.36
C ASN A 128 0.06 6.96 -13.59
N ARG A 129 -1.09 6.67 -14.22
CA ARG A 129 -1.62 5.32 -14.34
C ARG A 129 -0.99 4.55 -15.50
N GLU A 130 -0.30 3.47 -15.18
CA GLU A 130 0.32 2.56 -16.15
C GLU A 130 -0.42 1.21 -16.21
N ALA A 131 -0.39 0.58 -17.39
CA ALA A 131 -0.91 -0.78 -17.56
C ALA A 131 0.14 -1.81 -17.09
N LEU A 132 -0.30 -2.91 -16.49
CA LEU A 132 0.58 -4.05 -16.19
C LEU A 132 0.99 -4.76 -17.47
N GLU A 133 2.27 -5.17 -17.54
CA GLU A 133 2.83 -5.87 -18.71
C GLU A 133 2.18 -7.25 -18.94
N ASP A 134 1.65 -7.88 -17.89
CA ASP A 134 1.07 -9.23 -17.92
C ASP A 134 -0.45 -9.26 -18.20
N GLY A 135 -1.06 -8.13 -18.58
CA GLY A 135 -2.48 -8.06 -18.95
C GLY A 135 -3.48 -8.16 -17.80
N ALA A 136 -3.01 -8.35 -16.56
CA ALA A 136 -3.86 -8.25 -15.37
C ALA A 136 -4.27 -6.79 -15.13
N GLU A 137 -5.55 -6.56 -14.84
CA GLU A 137 -6.04 -5.23 -14.45
C GLU A 137 -6.21 -5.12 -12.93
N VAL A 138 -5.42 -4.25 -12.30
CA VAL A 138 -5.70 -3.76 -10.94
C VAL A 138 -6.77 -2.68 -11.05
N SER A 139 -7.88 -2.85 -10.34
CA SER A 139 -8.93 -1.82 -10.29
C SER A 139 -8.38 -0.52 -9.71
N THR A 140 -9.02 0.61 -10.02
CA THR A 140 -8.64 1.96 -9.52
C THR A 140 -8.62 2.05 -7.99
N HIS A 141 -9.06 1.02 -7.28
CA HIS A 141 -8.98 0.92 -5.83
C HIS A 141 -8.42 -0.45 -5.47
N ALA A 142 -7.14 -0.51 -5.09
CA ALA A 142 -6.52 -1.73 -4.57
C ALA A 142 -6.42 -1.67 -3.04
N VAL A 143 -6.59 -2.82 -2.39
CA VAL A 143 -6.40 -2.97 -0.95
C VAL A 143 -5.26 -3.94 -0.70
N LEU A 144 -4.26 -3.46 0.04
CA LEU A 144 -3.16 -4.29 0.52
C LEU A 144 -3.57 -5.06 1.77
N VAL A 145 -3.65 -6.38 1.63
CA VAL A 145 -3.99 -7.32 2.69
C VAL A 145 -2.71 -7.81 3.34
N ALA A 146 -2.32 -7.15 4.42
CA ALA A 146 -1.23 -7.63 5.26
C ALA A 146 -1.62 -8.90 6.03
N SER A 147 -0.65 -9.81 6.16
CA SER A 147 -0.83 -11.10 6.82
C SER A 147 -1.32 -10.98 8.27
N PRO A 148 -2.26 -11.83 8.72
CA PRO A 148 -2.75 -11.83 10.10
C PRO A 148 -1.63 -11.94 11.14
N ASP A 149 -0.60 -12.75 10.86
CA ASP A 149 0.52 -12.97 11.75
C ASP A 149 1.43 -11.74 11.83
N GLN A 150 1.70 -11.10 10.69
CA GLN A 150 2.43 -9.82 10.64
C GLN A 150 1.66 -8.72 11.40
N LYS A 151 0.33 -8.65 11.24
CA LYS A 151 -0.51 -7.72 12.02
C LYS A 151 -0.43 -8.01 13.51
N ARG A 152 -0.45 -9.29 13.93
CA ARG A 152 -0.30 -9.68 15.33
C ARG A 152 1.07 -9.33 15.88
N ALA A 153 2.14 -9.60 15.13
CA ALA A 153 3.50 -9.24 15.51
C ALA A 153 3.69 -7.73 15.65
N ALA A 154 3.17 -6.94 14.70
CA ALA A 154 3.22 -5.48 14.77
C ALA A 154 2.47 -4.92 16.00
N ARG A 155 1.30 -5.49 16.33
CA ARG A 155 0.56 -5.12 17.55
C ARG A 155 1.35 -5.45 18.81
N LYS A 156 2.00 -6.61 18.86
CA LYS A 156 2.86 -6.99 20.00
C LYS A 156 4.02 -6.02 20.17
N ILE A 157 4.75 -5.72 19.10
CA ILE A 157 5.86 -4.74 19.13
C ILE A 157 5.38 -3.37 19.62
N ARG A 158 4.20 -2.92 19.18
CA ARG A 158 3.60 -1.65 19.63
C ARG A 158 3.26 -1.69 21.12
N ALA A 159 2.70 -2.79 21.62
CA ALA A 159 2.39 -2.97 23.03
C ALA A 159 3.65 -3.02 23.90
N ASP A 160 4.67 -3.79 23.48
CA ASP A 160 5.95 -3.92 24.18
C ASP A 160 6.67 -2.56 24.25
N ARG A 161 6.62 -1.77 23.17
CA ARG A 161 7.16 -0.40 23.15
C ARG A 161 6.41 0.55 24.08
N ALA A 162 5.08 0.45 24.14
CA ALA A 162 4.28 1.24 25.06
C ALA A 162 4.60 0.89 26.53
N ALA A 163 4.72 -0.41 26.84
CA ALA A 163 5.09 -0.90 28.16
C ALA A 163 6.52 -0.47 28.58
N SER A 164 7.48 -0.51 27.64
CA SER A 164 8.85 -0.03 27.86
C SER A 164 8.91 1.49 28.05
N SER A 165 8.08 2.26 27.32
CA SER A 165 7.98 3.71 27.50
C SER A 165 7.36 4.11 28.85
N THR A 166 6.42 3.32 29.39
CA THR A 166 5.87 3.54 30.73
C THR A 166 6.83 3.11 31.84
N ALA A 167 7.67 2.09 31.62
CA ALA A 167 8.67 1.65 32.58
C ALA A 167 9.82 2.67 32.76
N MET A 168 10.24 3.32 31.67
CA MET A 168 11.22 4.42 31.73
C MET A 168 10.67 5.70 32.38
N ALA A 169 9.35 5.88 32.42
CA ALA A 169 8.72 7.02 33.09
C ALA A 169 8.64 6.85 34.62
N THR A 170 8.93 5.65 35.14
CA THR A 170 8.90 5.34 36.57
C THR A 170 10.28 5.25 37.24
N GLU A 171 11.38 5.41 36.50
CA GLU A 171 12.74 5.36 37.07
C GLU A 171 13.34 6.72 37.42
N ASP A 172 12.72 7.84 37.03
CA ASP A 172 13.16 9.18 37.45
C ASP A 172 12.27 9.75 38.58
N GLY A 173 12.61 9.41 39.82
CA GLY A 173 12.19 10.15 41.01
C GLY A 173 12.50 9.45 42.35
N PRO A 174 13.01 10.19 43.35
CA PRO A 174 14.36 10.73 43.43
C PRO A 174 15.25 9.90 44.36
N ALA A 175 16.52 9.77 44.01
CA ALA A 175 17.58 9.52 44.98
C ALA A 175 17.86 10.83 45.73
N ALA A 176 17.28 11.02 46.92
CA ALA A 176 17.81 11.94 47.94
C ALA A 176 17.09 11.82 49.28
N ALA A 177 17.93 11.80 50.33
CA ALA A 177 17.70 11.97 51.77
C ALA A 177 17.24 10.74 52.57
#